data_AF-A0A7W8WK56-F1
#
_entry.id   AF-A0A7W8WK56-F1
#
_cell.length_a   1.000
_cell.length_b   1.000
_cell.length_c   1.000
_cell.angle_alpha   90.00
_cell.angle_beta   90.00
_cell.angle_gamma   90.00
#
_symmetry.space_group_name_H-M   'P 1'
#
loop_
_entity.id
_entity.type
_entity.pdbx_description
1 polymer ?
#
loop_
_entity_poly.entity_id
_entity_poly.type
_entity_poly.pdbx_seq_one_letter_code
_entity_poly.pdbx_strand_id
1 'polypeptide(L)'
;MTAIRRASTTSRSHPGRSDMKAIPIDPFERTVSEVQTDGSLESIYALMDCQYVEPVRPHDAHGDYLLLDENGKYRKPQKYFLCALWPYDALAGKALWIGSAGAEFGDAQMTRRQVAGHIVWQQSG
;
A
#
# COMPACT_ATOMS: atom_id res chain seq x y z
N MET A 1 43.35 16.65 -5.60
CA MET A 1 42.19 15.78 -5.90
C MET A 1 41.17 15.99 -4.79
N THR A 2 40.12 16.77 -5.04
CA THR A 2 39.10 17.12 -4.03
C THR A 2 37.84 16.33 -4.33
N ALA A 3 37.44 15.43 -3.43
CA ALA A 3 36.24 14.63 -3.57
C ALA A 3 35.01 15.46 -3.14
N ILE A 4 34.10 15.71 -4.08
CA ILE A 4 32.79 16.30 -3.82
C ILE A 4 31.90 15.19 -3.25
N ARG A 5 31.60 15.24 -1.95
CA ARG A 5 30.55 14.42 -1.35
C ARG A 5 29.20 14.91 -1.84
N ARG A 6 28.45 14.05 -2.53
CA ARG A 6 27.05 14.29 -2.87
C ARG A 6 26.24 14.40 -1.57
N ALA A 7 25.50 15.49 -1.43
CA ALA A 7 24.53 15.65 -0.35
C ALA A 7 23.44 14.59 -0.51
N SER A 8 23.24 13.79 0.53
CA SER A 8 22.06 12.93 0.66
C SER A 8 20.85 13.83 0.78
N THR A 9 19.91 13.71 -0.14
CA THR A 9 18.64 14.44 -0.12
C THR A 9 17.85 14.00 1.11
N THR A 10 17.86 14.81 2.16
CA THR A 10 17.04 14.61 3.35
C THR A 10 15.58 14.75 2.95
N SER A 11 14.82 13.66 3.09
CA SER A 11 13.35 13.69 3.07
C SER A 11 12.87 14.78 4.05
N ARG A 12 12.04 15.70 3.58
CA ARG A 12 11.37 16.67 4.45
C ARG A 12 10.27 15.95 5.20
N SER A 13 10.60 15.38 6.36
CA SER A 13 9.57 14.98 7.33
C SER A 13 8.86 16.22 7.84
N HIS A 14 7.53 16.22 7.78
CA HIS A 14 6.71 17.20 8.47
C HIS A 14 6.88 16.99 9.98
N PRO A 15 7.35 17.99 10.75
CA PRO A 15 7.58 17.84 12.17
C PRO A 15 6.23 17.67 12.90
N GLY A 16 5.88 16.43 13.25
CA GLY A 16 4.72 16.12 14.10
C GLY A 16 3.92 14.88 13.71
N ARG A 17 4.08 14.33 12.49
CA ARG A 17 3.48 13.04 12.12
C ARG A 17 4.51 11.95 12.37
N SER A 18 4.25 11.10 13.36
CA SER A 18 4.98 9.84 13.52
C SER A 18 4.81 9.03 12.25
N ASP A 19 5.90 8.45 11.77
CA ASP A 19 5.86 7.44 10.71
C ASP A 19 4.81 6.37 11.07
N MET A 20 3.95 6.04 10.12
CA MET A 20 2.84 5.09 10.29
C MET A 20 3.14 3.80 9.57
N LYS A 21 2.78 2.68 10.21
CA LYS A 21 2.86 1.36 9.61
C LYS A 21 1.81 1.19 8.52
N ALA A 22 2.26 0.88 7.31
CA ALA A 22 1.42 0.44 6.20
C ALA A 22 1.96 -0.86 5.60
N ILE A 23 1.08 -1.63 4.95
CA ILE A 23 1.38 -2.96 4.43
C ILE A 23 1.11 -2.97 2.92
N PRO A 24 2.12 -2.72 2.07
CA PRO A 24 2.00 -2.80 0.63
C PRO A 24 1.82 -4.24 0.16
N ILE A 25 0.99 -4.41 -0.86
CA ILE A 25 0.70 -5.66 -1.55
C ILE A 25 1.08 -5.48 -3.01
N ASP A 26 2.08 -6.22 -3.48
CA ASP A 26 2.59 -6.14 -4.85
C ASP A 26 2.36 -7.48 -5.57
N PRO A 27 1.39 -7.58 -6.50
CA PRO A 27 1.14 -8.81 -7.24
C PRO A 27 2.15 -9.10 -8.36
N PHE A 28 3.01 -8.14 -8.72
CA PHE A 28 4.09 -8.34 -9.69
C PHE A 28 5.26 -9.09 -9.04
N GLU A 29 5.63 -8.67 -7.84
CA GLU A 29 6.68 -9.34 -7.05
C GLU A 29 6.14 -10.47 -6.16
N ARG A 30 4.82 -10.56 -6.01
CA ARG A 30 4.10 -11.47 -5.10
C ARG A 30 4.53 -11.30 -3.65
N THR A 31 4.64 -10.04 -3.22
CA THR A 31 5.09 -9.68 -1.89
C THR A 31 4.01 -8.98 -1.09
N VAL A 32 3.98 -9.26 0.21
CA VAL A 32 3.29 -8.45 1.23
C VAL A 32 4.36 -7.97 2.20
N SER A 33 4.66 -6.67 2.17
CA SER A 33 5.74 -6.03 2.93
C SER A 33 5.19 -5.15 4.05
N GLU A 34 6.07 -4.64 4.91
CA GLU A 34 5.71 -3.65 5.93
C GLU A 34 6.63 -2.44 5.75
N VAL A 35 6.04 -1.25 5.71
CA VAL A 35 6.77 0.01 5.50
C VAL A 35 6.29 1.05 6.48
N GLN A 36 7.13 2.07 6.65
CA GLN A 36 6.79 3.30 7.34
C GLN A 36 6.43 4.37 6.31
N THR A 37 5.34 5.09 6.55
CA THR A 37 4.85 6.17 5.68
C THR A 37 4.39 7.36 6.51
N ASP A 38 4.56 8.57 5.98
CA ASP A 38 3.96 9.76 6.56
C ASP A 38 2.44 9.83 6.34
N GLY A 39 1.88 8.89 5.55
CA GLY A 39 0.47 8.80 5.16
C GLY A 39 -0.09 10.04 4.50
N SER A 40 0.78 10.87 3.90
CA SER A 40 0.34 11.84 2.91
C SER A 40 -0.13 11.09 1.66
N LEU A 41 -1.08 11.67 0.93
CA LEU A 41 -1.54 11.08 -0.32
C LEU A 41 -0.40 10.97 -1.35
N GLU A 42 0.53 11.92 -1.36
CA GLU A 42 1.71 11.88 -2.24
C GLU A 42 2.60 10.66 -1.97
N SER A 43 2.91 10.38 -0.69
CA SER A 43 3.67 9.19 -0.31
C SER A 43 2.91 7.90 -0.64
N ILE A 44 1.59 7.87 -0.44
CA ILE A 44 0.74 6.72 -0.80
C ILE A 44 0.77 6.47 -2.31
N TYR A 45 0.63 7.51 -3.13
CA TYR A 45 0.72 7.39 -4.59
C TYR A 45 2.09 6.89 -5.04
N ALA A 46 3.17 7.37 -4.42
CA ALA A 46 4.52 6.90 -4.69
C ALA A 46 4.73 5.43 -4.30
N LEU A 47 4.20 5.00 -3.14
CA LEU A 47 4.28 3.60 -2.69
C LEU A 47 3.51 2.65 -3.60
N MET A 48 2.34 3.06 -4.08
CA MET A 48 1.47 2.25 -4.93
C MET A 48 1.79 2.37 -6.43
N ASP A 49 2.68 3.29 -6.81
CA ASP A 49 2.99 3.63 -8.20
C ASP A 49 1.71 3.90 -9.04
N CYS A 50 0.80 4.70 -8.48
CA CYS A 50 -0.51 4.95 -9.07
C CYS A 50 -0.88 6.44 -9.07
N GLN A 51 -1.87 6.81 -9.88
CA GLN A 51 -2.37 8.19 -9.97
C GLN A 51 -3.64 8.41 -9.15
N TYR A 52 -4.33 7.33 -8.81
CA TYR A 52 -5.60 7.38 -8.10
C TYR A 52 -5.72 6.11 -7.26
N VAL A 53 -6.22 6.28 -6.03
CA VAL A 53 -6.49 5.19 -5.11
C VAL A 53 -7.95 5.22 -4.70
N GLU A 54 -8.58 4.06 -4.61
CA GLU A 54 -9.90 3.91 -4.01
C GLU A 54 -9.79 3.20 -2.66
N PRO A 55 -10.27 3.81 -1.56
CA PRO A 55 -10.32 3.14 -0.27
C PRO A 55 -11.55 2.23 -0.18
N VAL A 56 -11.31 0.94 0.06
CA VAL A 56 -12.38 0.00 0.45
C VAL A 56 -12.20 -0.44 1.90
N ARG A 57 -13.29 -0.92 2.52
CA ARG A 57 -13.27 -1.48 3.89
C ARG A 57 -13.41 -3.00 3.81
N PRO A 58 -12.32 -3.77 3.96
CA PRO A 58 -12.41 -5.22 4.01
C PRO A 58 -13.17 -5.66 5.27
N HIS A 59 -13.83 -6.81 5.19
CA HIS A 59 -14.49 -7.44 6.33
C HIS A 59 -13.47 -7.81 7.39
N ASP A 60 -13.85 -7.72 8.67
CA ASP A 60 -13.01 -8.11 9.82
C ASP A 60 -11.60 -7.49 9.84
N ALA A 61 -11.43 -6.31 9.22
CA ALA A 61 -10.15 -5.61 9.07
C ALA A 61 -9.75 -4.72 10.25
N HIS A 62 -10.39 -4.84 11.41
CA HIS A 62 -10.14 -3.99 12.59
C HIS A 62 -10.21 -2.46 12.33
N GLY A 63 -10.97 -2.04 11.31
CA GLY A 63 -11.09 -0.63 10.92
C GLY A 63 -10.04 -0.16 9.91
N ASP A 64 -9.12 -1.04 9.49
CA ASP A 64 -8.16 -0.77 8.42
C ASP A 64 -8.89 -0.61 7.07
N TYR A 65 -8.26 0.14 6.17
CA TYR A 65 -8.62 0.28 4.78
C TYR A 65 -7.69 -0.54 3.89
N LEU A 66 -8.23 -0.99 2.77
CA LEU A 66 -7.46 -1.46 1.63
C LEU A 66 -7.57 -0.42 0.52
N LEU A 67 -6.47 0.23 0.17
CA LEU A 67 -6.39 1.17 -0.93
C LEU A 67 -6.07 0.41 -2.22
N LEU A 68 -6.87 0.63 -3.26
CA LEU A 68 -6.77 -0.05 -4.54
C LEU A 68 -6.27 0.90 -5.63
N ASP A 69 -5.35 0.45 -6.49
CA ASP A 69 -5.02 1.14 -7.74
C ASP A 69 -6.13 0.93 -8.78
N GLU A 70 -7.09 1.85 -8.85
CA GLU A 70 -8.19 1.78 -9.84
C GLU A 70 -7.68 1.82 -11.29
N ASN A 71 -6.51 2.42 -11.54
CA ASN A 71 -5.93 2.46 -12.87
C ASN A 71 -5.27 1.13 -13.25
N GLY A 72 -5.05 0.23 -12.29
CA GLY A 72 -4.46 -1.07 -12.50
C GLY A 72 -5.20 -1.85 -13.60
N LYS A 73 -6.54 -1.81 -13.62
CA LYS A 73 -7.34 -2.53 -14.61
C LYS A 73 -7.05 -2.14 -16.07
N TYR A 74 -6.51 -0.95 -16.31
CA TYR A 74 -6.27 -0.41 -17.65
C TYR A 74 -4.79 -0.42 -18.08
N ARG A 75 -3.86 -0.67 -17.15
CA ARG A 75 -2.41 -0.71 -17.42
C ARG A 75 -1.99 -2.10 -17.92
N LYS A 76 -0.99 -2.16 -18.81
CA LYS A 76 -0.39 -3.41 -19.30
C LYS A 76 1.14 -3.35 -19.19
N PRO A 77 1.81 -4.43 -18.74
CA PRO A 77 1.24 -5.70 -18.26
C PRO A 77 0.53 -5.56 -16.91
N GLN A 78 -0.41 -6.47 -16.60
CA GLN A 78 -1.15 -6.46 -15.33
C GLN A 78 -1.10 -7.83 -14.63
N LYS A 79 -1.16 -7.79 -13.29
CA LYS A 79 -1.22 -8.91 -12.36
C LYS A 79 -2.39 -8.71 -11.41
N TYR A 80 -2.95 -9.82 -10.95
CA TYR A 80 -4.14 -9.82 -10.11
C TYR A 80 -3.92 -10.65 -8.85
N PHE A 81 -4.67 -10.33 -7.81
CA PHE A 81 -4.75 -11.11 -6.59
C PHE A 81 -6.17 -11.08 -6.02
N LEU A 82 -6.49 -12.04 -5.16
CA LEU A 82 -7.71 -12.05 -4.36
C LEU A 82 -7.38 -11.71 -2.92
N CYS A 83 -8.32 -11.06 -2.23
CA CYS A 83 -8.28 -10.85 -0.80
C CYS A 83 -9.48 -11.54 -0.16
N ALA A 84 -9.25 -12.47 0.76
CA ALA A 84 -10.34 -13.20 1.43
C ALA A 84 -11.29 -12.27 2.21
N LEU A 85 -10.77 -11.14 2.70
CA LEU A 85 -11.54 -10.12 3.42
C LEU A 85 -12.27 -9.15 2.47
N TRP A 86 -12.05 -9.26 1.16
CA TRP A 86 -12.78 -8.53 0.12
C TRP A 86 -13.12 -9.48 -1.05
N PRO A 87 -14.06 -10.42 -0.85
CA PRO A 87 -14.27 -11.55 -1.76
C PRO A 87 -15.12 -11.21 -2.99
N TYR A 88 -15.28 -9.92 -3.31
CA TYR A 88 -16.18 -9.48 -4.39
C TYR A 88 -15.53 -9.58 -5.77
N ASP A 89 -14.26 -9.20 -5.89
CA ASP A 89 -13.57 -9.07 -7.17
C ASP A 89 -12.08 -9.41 -7.07
N ALA A 90 -11.50 -9.77 -8.21
CA ALA A 90 -10.05 -9.78 -8.36
C ALA A 90 -9.49 -8.37 -8.41
N LEU A 91 -8.49 -8.11 -7.58
CA LEU A 91 -7.83 -6.82 -7.44
C LEU A 91 -6.66 -6.74 -8.40
N ALA A 92 -6.62 -5.68 -9.21
CA ALA A 92 -5.59 -5.43 -10.21
C ALA A 92 -4.57 -4.42 -9.67
N GLY A 93 -3.30 -4.60 -10.01
CA GLY A 93 -2.25 -3.66 -9.60
C GLY A 93 -1.91 -3.75 -8.11
N LYS A 94 -1.11 -2.80 -7.64
CA LYS A 94 -0.68 -2.76 -6.24
C LYS A 94 -1.84 -2.32 -5.34
N ALA A 95 -1.79 -2.78 -4.09
CA ALA A 95 -2.69 -2.31 -3.05
C ALA A 95 -1.91 -1.91 -1.80
N LEU A 96 -2.53 -1.09 -0.95
CA LEU A 96 -1.96 -0.68 0.32
C LEU A 96 -2.96 -0.94 1.44
N TRP A 97 -2.56 -1.73 2.43
CA TRP A 97 -3.33 -1.92 3.64
C TRP A 97 -2.86 -0.92 4.70
N ILE A 98 -3.78 -0.08 5.21
CA ILE A 98 -3.46 1.06 6.07
C ILE A 98 -4.54 1.28 7.12
N GLY A 99 -4.16 1.77 8.30
CA GLY A 99 -5.11 2.02 9.38
C GLY A 99 -5.93 3.29 9.18
N SER A 100 -6.91 3.46 10.06
CA SER A 100 -7.70 4.69 10.18
C SER A 100 -7.44 5.36 11.53
N ALA A 101 -7.22 6.67 11.51
CA ALA A 101 -7.10 7.52 12.68
C ALA A 101 -8.08 8.70 12.56
N GLY A 102 -9.37 8.42 12.82
CA GLY A 102 -10.43 9.42 12.67
C GLY A 102 -10.67 9.79 11.21
N ALA A 103 -10.43 11.05 10.85
CA ALA A 103 -10.56 11.55 9.48
C ALA A 103 -9.31 11.31 8.62
N GLU A 104 -8.23 10.78 9.20
CA GLU A 104 -6.95 10.56 8.53
C GLU A 104 -6.58 9.06 8.47
N PHE A 105 -5.54 8.75 7.70
CA PHE A 105 -4.88 7.46 7.75
C PHE A 105 -4.07 7.31 9.05
N GLY A 106 -3.95 6.07 9.51
CA GLY A 106 -3.24 5.70 10.74
C GLY A 106 -2.42 4.42 10.57
N ASP A 107 -1.84 3.96 11.67
CA ASP A 107 -1.16 2.66 11.74
C ASP A 107 -2.12 1.52 11.40
N ALA A 108 -1.73 0.67 10.45
CA ALA A 108 -2.44 -0.57 10.17
C ALA A 108 -2.58 -1.39 11.47
N GLN A 109 -3.79 -1.80 11.81
CA GLN A 109 -4.05 -2.60 13.00
C GLN A 109 -3.68 -4.06 12.76
N MET A 110 -3.91 -4.56 11.54
CA MET A 110 -3.44 -5.89 11.16
C MET A 110 -1.90 -5.93 11.01
N THR A 111 -1.32 -7.08 11.32
CA THR A 111 0.09 -7.37 11.05
C THR A 111 0.26 -7.78 9.59
N ARG A 112 1.46 -7.56 9.03
CA ARG A 112 1.86 -8.07 7.70
C ARG A 112 1.53 -9.55 7.52
N ARG A 113 1.73 -10.37 8.56
CA ARG A 113 1.46 -11.82 8.52
C ARG A 113 -0.02 -12.11 8.37
N GLN A 114 -0.88 -11.40 9.09
CA GLN A 114 -2.33 -11.60 8.98
C GLN A 114 -2.82 -11.17 7.59
N VAL A 115 -2.41 -10.00 7.10
CA VAL A 115 -2.75 -9.54 5.75
C VAL A 115 -2.31 -10.57 4.70
N ALA A 116 -1.04 -11.02 4.75
CA ALA A 116 -0.53 -12.02 3.83
C ALA A 116 -1.32 -13.34 3.84
N GLY A 117 -1.86 -13.74 4.99
CA GLY A 117 -2.72 -14.93 5.11
C GLY A 117 -4.04 -14.85 4.34
N HIS A 118 -4.46 -13.65 3.93
CA HIS A 118 -5.68 -13.43 3.15
C HIS A 118 -5.42 -13.20 1.66
N ILE A 119 -4.16 -13.11 1.22
CA ILE A 119 -3.81 -12.80 -0.17
C ILE A 119 -3.59 -14.08 -0.97
N VAL A 120 -4.29 -14.20 -2.09
CA VAL A 120 -4.13 -15.30 -3.05
C VAL A 120 -3.75 -14.74 -4.42
N TRP A 121 -2.50 -14.96 -4.83
CA TRP A 121 -1.98 -14.52 -6.12
C TRP A 121 -2.66 -15.26 -7.27
N GLN A 122 -3.13 -14.52 -8.28
CA GLN A 122 -3.65 -15.13 -9.50
C GLN A 122 -2.50 -15.42 -10.48
N GLN A 123 -2.61 -16.51 -11.22
CA GLN A 123 -1.70 -16.75 -12.34
C GLN A 123 -2.02 -15.76 -13.45
N SER A 124 -0.97 -15.24 -14.08
CA SER A 124 -1.14 -14.36 -15.24
C SER A 124 -1.53 -15.24 -16.42
N GLY A 125 -2.71 -14.98 -17.00
CA GLY A 125 -3.05 -15.48 -18.32
C GLY A 125 -2.19 -14.85 -19.40
#